data_AF-A0A962M033-F1
#
_entry.id   AF-A0A962M033-F1
#
_cell.length_a   1.000
_cell.length_b   1.000
_cell.length_c   1.000
_cell.angle_alpha   90.00
_cell.angle_beta   90.00
_cell.angle_gamma   90.00
#
_symmetry.space_group_name_H-M   'P 1'
#
loop_
_entity.id
_entity.type
_entity.pdbx_description
1 polymer ?
#
loop_
_entity_poly.entity_id
_entity_poly.type
_entity_poly.pdbx_seq_one_letter_code
_entity_poly.pdbx_strand_id
1 'polypeptide(L)' 'MPAEGRIGLIARGSLVAVTGATGFIGTVLCAELLQSGYLVTALARSPDRARHLSDLGVTLI' A
#
# COMPACT_ATOMS: atom_id res chain seq x y z
N MET A 1 24.20 15.99 -4.22
CA MET A 1 24.19 14.52 -4.14
C MET A 1 22.85 14.03 -4.69
N PRO A 2 22.78 13.46 -5.89
CA PRO A 2 21.54 12.82 -6.33
C PRO A 2 21.41 11.48 -5.60
N ALA A 3 20.25 11.22 -5.00
CA ALA A 3 19.95 9.96 -4.34
C ALA A 3 19.91 8.82 -5.36
N GLU A 4 20.68 7.78 -5.10
CA GLU A 4 20.73 6.52 -5.83
C GLU A 4 19.35 5.83 -5.85
N GLY A 5 18.99 5.27 -7.01
CA GLY A 5 17.98 4.20 -7.09
C GLY A 5 16.52 4.62 -7.21
N ARG A 6 16.13 5.45 -8.19
CA ARG A 6 14.72 5.54 -8.59
C ARG A 6 14.39 4.42 -9.57
N ILE A 7 13.91 3.29 -9.07
CA ILE A 7 13.18 2.33 -9.90
C ILE A 7 11.75 2.86 -10.07
N GLY A 8 11.58 3.83 -10.97
CA GLY A 8 10.26 4.32 -11.38
C GLY A 8 9.62 3.34 -12.37
N LEU A 9 9.30 2.12 -11.93
CA LEU A 9 8.74 1.09 -12.81
C LEU A 9 7.27 1.31 -13.13
N ILE A 10 6.56 2.06 -12.28
CA ILE A 10 5.12 2.34 -12.41
C ILE A 10 4.84 3.83 -12.16
N ALA A 11 3.81 4.35 -12.83
CA ALA A 11 3.43 5.75 -12.73
C ALA A 11 2.78 6.04 -11.36
N ARG A 12 2.88 7.30 -10.88
CA ARG A 12 2.05 7.74 -9.75
C ARG A 12 0.57 7.61 -10.12
N GLY A 13 -0.28 7.30 -9.14
CA GLY A 13 -1.69 6.99 -9.36
C GLY A 13 -1.94 5.56 -9.87
N SER A 14 -0.91 4.76 -10.14
CA SER A 14 -1.10 3.34 -10.45
C SER A 14 -1.71 2.58 -9.26
N LEU A 15 -2.48 1.55 -9.59
CA LEU A 15 -3.06 0.63 -8.64
C LEU A 15 -2.03 -0.43 -8.22
N VAL A 16 -1.84 -0.59 -6.91
CA VAL A 16 -0.91 -1.55 -6.31
C VAL A 16 -1.67 -2.50 -5.40
N ALA A 17 -1.55 -3.80 -5.67
CA ALA A 17 -2.05 -4.83 -4.78
C ALA A 17 -0.98 -5.22 -3.76
N VAL A 18 -1.32 -5.19 -2.47
CA VAL A 18 -0.43 -5.55 -1.36
C VAL A 18 -0.94 -6.83 -0.72
N THR A 19 -0.09 -7.86 -0.74
CA THR A 19 -0.31 -9.10 0.00
C THR A 19 0.34 -8.98 1.39
N GLY A 20 -0.25 -9.63 2.40
CA GLY A 20 0.25 -9.48 3.77
C GLY A 20 0.13 -8.06 4.32
N ALA A 21 -0.83 -7.28 3.80
CA ALA A 21 -1.01 -5.86 4.12
C ALA A 21 -1.27 -5.59 5.62
N THR A 22 -1.80 -6.56 6.36
CA THR A 22 -2.02 -6.46 7.82
C THR A 22 -0.82 -6.89 8.66
N GLY A 23 0.30 -7.24 8.02
CA GLY A 23 1.53 -7.63 8.69
C GLY A 23 2.37 -6.42 9.09
N PHE A 24 3.44 -6.67 9.84
CA PHE A 24 4.34 -5.62 10.36
C PHE A 24 4.82 -4.64 9.28
N ILE A 25 5.32 -5.16 8.15
CA ILE A 25 5.79 -4.34 7.04
C ILE A 25 4.63 -3.84 6.18
N GLY A 26 3.63 -4.70 5.95
CA GLY A 26 2.51 -4.42 5.06
C GLY A 26 1.73 -3.17 5.47
N THR A 27 1.51 -2.97 6.78
CA THR A 27 0.76 -1.83 7.29
C THR A 27 1.47 -0.51 7.00
N VAL A 28 2.78 -0.43 7.29
CA VAL A 28 3.59 0.77 7.02
C VAL A 28 3.74 0.99 5.52
N LEU A 29 3.95 -0.08 4.74
CA LEU A 29 4.07 -0.01 3.29
C LEU A 29 2.80 0.57 2.63
N CYS A 30 1.61 0.16 3.08
CA CYS A 30 0.36 0.72 2.54
C CYS A 30 0.26 2.23 2.77
N ALA A 31 0.63 2.70 3.96
CA ALA A 31 0.63 4.12 4.28
C ALA A 31 1.62 4.90 3.41
N GLU A 32 2.83 4.38 3.21
CA GLU A 32 3.85 5.01 2.36
C GLU A 32 3.45 5.06 0.88
N LEU A 33 2.81 3.99 0.37
CA LEU A 33 2.30 3.94 -1.00
C LEU A 33 1.18 4.96 -1.22
N LEU A 34 0.24 5.08 -0.28
CA LEU A 34 -0.82 6.09 -0.35
C LEU A 34 -0.25 7.51 -0.32
N GLN A 35 0.67 7.80 0.60
CA GLN A 35 1.36 9.10 0.69
C GLN A 35 2.15 9.42 -0.58
N SER A 36 2.71 8.40 -1.24
CA SER A 36 3.41 8.54 -2.52
C SER A 36 2.47 8.73 -3.72
N GLY A 37 1.15 8.73 -3.49
CA GLY A 37 0.12 8.98 -4.50
C GLY A 37 -0.29 7.75 -5.29
N TYR A 38 -0.06 6.54 -4.78
CA TYR A 38 -0.59 5.30 -5.37
C TYR A 38 -1.98 4.97 -4.84
N LEU A 39 -2.74 4.20 -5.62
CA LEU A 39 -3.98 3.58 -5.17
C LEU A 39 -3.65 2.20 -4.62
N VAL A 40 -4.05 1.90 -3.39
CA VAL A 40 -3.63 0.67 -2.72
C VAL A 40 -4.84 -0.25 -2.50
N THR A 41 -4.66 -1.53 -2.85
CA THR A 41 -5.60 -2.62 -2.56
C THR A 41 -4.92 -3.65 -1.66
N ALA A 42 -5.48 -3.89 -0.47
CA ALA A 42 -4.99 -4.90 0.46
C ALA A 42 -5.76 -6.21 0.28
N LEU A 43 -5.03 -7.28 -0.02
CA LEU A 43 -5.57 -8.64 -0.09
C LEU A 43 -5.56 -9.24 1.32
N ALA A 44 -6.74 -9.32 1.94
CA ALA A 44 -6.92 -9.77 3.32
C ALA A 44 -7.79 -11.03 3.37
N ARG A 45 -7.23 -12.11 3.92
CA ARG A 45 -8.01 -13.35 4.20
C ARG A 45 -9.17 -13.12 5.16
N SER A 46 -9.10 -12.07 5.97
CA SER A 46 -10.13 -11.68 6.94
C SER A 46 -10.21 -10.15 6.95
N PRO A 47 -11.13 -9.56 6.16
CA PRO A 47 -11.23 -8.10 6.02
C PRO A 47 -11.42 -7.36 7.34
N ASP A 48 -12.07 -7.99 8.32
CA ASP A 48 -12.27 -7.40 9.65
C ASP A 48 -10.98 -7.06 10.38
N ARG A 49 -9.91 -7.84 10.16
CA ARG A 49 -8.58 -7.58 10.73
C ARG A 49 -7.85 -6.45 10.00
N ALA A 50 -8.29 -6.12 8.79
CA ALA A 50 -7.70 -5.10 7.93
C ALA A 50 -8.46 -3.77 7.96
N ARG A 51 -9.51 -3.62 8.78
CA ARG A 51 -10.33 -2.40 8.85
C ARG A 51 -9.51 -1.12 9.04
N HIS A 52 -8.47 -1.18 9.87
CA HIS A 52 -7.54 -0.06 10.08
C HIS A 52 -6.88 0.43 8.77
N LEU A 53 -6.69 -0.44 7.77
CA LEU A 53 -6.17 -0.05 6.46
C LEU A 53 -7.25 0.64 5.62
N SER A 54 -8.51 0.22 5.75
CA SER A 54 -9.65 0.91 5.11
C SER A 54 -9.79 2.33 5.61
N ASP A 55 -9.58 2.56 6.91
CA ASP A 55 -9.62 3.90 7.51
C ASP A 55 -8.51 4.82 6.95
N LEU A 56 -7.41 4.24 6.47
CA LEU A 56 -6.33 4.95 5.79
C LEU A 56 -6.62 5.22 4.29
N GLY A 57 -7.72 4.68 3.74
CA GLY A 57 -8.06 4.79 2.32
C GLY A 57 -7.58 3.63 1.45
N VAL A 58 -7.12 2.53 2.04
CA VAL A 58 -6.81 1.30 1.30
C VAL A 58 -8.10 0.55 0.98
N THR A 59 -8.26 0.10 -0.27
CA THR A 59 -9.37 -0.80 -0.63
C THR A 59 -9.10 -2.21 -0.11
N LEU A 60 -10.05 -2.83 0.56
CA LEU A 60 -9.92 -4.20 1.07
C LEU A 60 -10.58 -5.20 0.11
N ILE A 61 -9.87 -6.28 -0.22
CA ILE A 61 -10.37 -7.45 -0.98
C ILE A 61 -10.05 -8.73 -0.24
#